data_AF-A0A286ICX6-F1
#
_entry.id   AF-A0A286ICX6-F1
#
_cell.length_a   1.000
_cell.length_b   1.000
_cell.length_c   1.000
_cell.angle_alpha   90.00
_cell.angle_beta   90.00
_cell.angle_gamma   90.00
#
_symmetry.space_group_name_H-M   'P 1'
#
loop_
_entity.id
_entity.type
_entity.pdbx_description
1 polymer ?
#
loop_
_entity_poly.entity_id
_entity_poly.type
_entity_poly.pdbx_seq_one_letter_code
_entity_poly.pdbx_strand_id
1 'polypeptide(L)'
;MPAIHLSPEEISAHQHISRGEKLEWLNDMKLDLELQNRRGIVDPDRFDRLSASIEHAIARVTQQVSDRRRRRYRTEGTVPEHLSHI
;
A
#
# COMPACT_ATOMS: atom_id res chain seq x y z
N MET A 1 2.97 16.51 -15.07
CA MET A 1 2.48 15.20 -14.59
C MET A 1 1.04 15.07 -15.05
N PRO A 2 0.65 14.06 -15.85
CA PRO A 2 -0.75 13.91 -16.22
C PRO A 2 -1.55 13.71 -14.93
N ALA A 3 -2.63 14.47 -14.74
CA ALA A 3 -3.57 14.30 -13.64
C ALA A 3 -4.28 12.95 -13.84
N ILE A 4 -3.66 11.87 -13.38
CA ILE A 4 -4.28 10.56 -13.49
C ILE A 4 -5.41 10.56 -12.46
N HIS A 5 -6.64 10.62 -12.99
CA HIS A 5 -7.93 10.58 -12.30
C HIS A 5 -8.18 9.22 -11.61
N LEU A 6 -7.16 8.65 -10.95
CA LEU A 6 -7.29 7.37 -10.25
C LEU A 6 -7.71 7.61 -8.81
N SER A 7 -8.61 6.76 -8.34
CA SER A 7 -9.00 6.68 -6.94
C SER A 7 -7.88 6.04 -6.11
N PRO A 8 -7.82 6.27 -4.78
CA PRO A 8 -6.81 5.66 -3.91
C PRO A 8 -6.77 4.13 -4.03
N GLU A 9 -7.94 3.50 -4.20
CA GLU A 9 -8.08 2.07 -4.41
C GLU A 9 -7.46 1.61 -5.73
N GLU A 10 -7.65 2.36 -6.81
CA GLU A 10 -7.12 2.07 -8.14
C GLU A 10 -5.59 2.18 -8.14
N ILE A 11 -5.03 3.18 -7.47
CA ILE A 11 -3.57 3.32 -7.29
C ILE A 11 -3.00 2.12 -6.54
N SER A 12 -3.68 1.70 -5.46
CA SER A 12 -3.25 0.52 -4.70
C SER A 12 -3.21 -0.74 -5.56
N ALA A 13 -4.22 -0.92 -6.43
CA ALA A 13 -4.39 -2.08 -7.28
C ALA A 13 -3.59 -2.02 -8.59
N HIS A 14 -3.07 -0.85 -8.97
CA HIS A 14 -2.46 -0.63 -10.28
C HIS A 14 -1.25 -1.53 -10.53
N GLN A 15 -1.23 -2.30 -11.61
CA GLN A 15 -0.19 -3.32 -11.83
C GLN A 15 1.10 -2.77 -12.43
N HIS A 16 1.02 -1.64 -13.14
CA HIS A 16 2.12 -1.12 -13.95
C HIS A 16 3.01 -0.06 -13.27
N ILE A 17 2.61 0.44 -12.09
CA ILE A 17 3.40 1.45 -11.36
C ILE A 17 4.13 0.79 -10.19
N SER A 18 5.34 1.26 -9.94
CA SER A 18 6.15 0.71 -8.85
C SER A 18 5.54 1.02 -7.49
N ARG A 19 5.91 0.24 -6.48
CA ARG A 19 5.47 0.48 -5.10
C ARG A 19 5.83 1.89 -4.61
N GLY A 20 7.02 2.38 -4.96
CA GLY A 20 7.46 3.72 -4.57
C GLY A 20 6.53 4.79 -5.15
N GLU A 21 6.24 4.68 -6.45
CA GLU A 21 5.32 5.58 -7.14
C GLU A 21 3.89 5.50 -6.57
N LYS A 22 3.39 4.31 -6.25
CA LYS A 22 2.08 4.15 -5.58
C LYS A 22 2.01 4.93 -4.28
N LEU A 23 3.04 4.81 -3.44
CA LEU A 23 3.10 5.49 -2.16
C LEU A 23 3.24 7.00 -2.35
N GLU A 24 4.04 7.43 -3.33
CA GLU A 24 4.18 8.84 -3.66
C GLU A 24 2.84 9.45 -4.06
N TRP A 25 2.09 8.80 -4.96
CA TRP A 25 0.79 9.29 -5.41
C TRP A 25 -0.26 9.30 -4.30
N LEU A 26 -0.29 8.26 -3.45
CA LEU A 26 -1.21 8.22 -2.31
C LEU A 26 -0.89 9.28 -1.26
N ASN A 27 0.39 9.58 -1.01
CA ASN A 27 0.78 10.65 -0.09
C ASN A 27 0.47 12.03 -0.68
N ASP A 28 0.67 12.22 -1.98
CA ASP A 28 0.30 13.45 -2.68
C ASP A 28 -1.20 13.72 -2.57
N MET A 29 -2.04 12.70 -2.79
CA MET A 29 -3.50 12.80 -2.60
C MET A 29 -3.90 13.12 -1.17
N LYS A 30 -3.21 12.53 -0.17
CA LYS A 30 -3.46 12.84 1.24
C LYS A 30 -3.13 14.31 1.52
N LEU A 31 -1.98 14.78 1.05
CA LEU A 31 -1.56 16.17 1.24
C LEU A 31 -2.52 17.15 0.58
N ASP A 32 -2.95 16.88 -0.65
CA ASP A 32 -3.91 17.72 -1.36
C ASP A 32 -5.26 17.76 -0.63
N LEU A 33 -5.74 16.60 -0.15
CA LEU A 33 -6.96 16.51 0.66
C LEU A 33 -6.85 17.31 1.98
N GLU A 34 -5.71 17.22 2.67
CA GLU A 34 -5.44 18.01 3.87
C GLU A 34 -5.39 19.51 3.58
N LEU A 35 -4.81 19.92 2.44
CA LEU A 35 -4.79 21.31 2.01
C LEU A 35 -6.20 21.82 1.69
N GLN A 36 -7.03 21.03 1.01
CA GLN A 36 -8.42 21.35 0.74
C GLN A 36 -9.24 21.49 2.04
N ASN A 37 -9.02 20.60 3.00
CA ASN A 37 -9.65 20.67 4.32
C ASN A 37 -9.24 21.91 5.11
N ARG A 38 -7.94 22.23 5.14
CA ARG A 38 -7.44 23.46 5.78
C ARG A 38 -7.99 24.74 5.15
N ARG A 39 -8.30 24.70 3.86
CA ARG A 39 -8.95 25.81 3.13
C ARG A 39 -10.47 25.84 3.32
N GLY A 40 -11.05 24.88 4.03
CA GLY A 40 -12.50 24.76 4.21
C GLY A 40 -13.26 24.44 2.91
N ILE A 41 -12.58 23.86 1.92
CA ILE A 41 -13.14 23.54 0.60
C ILE A 41 -13.84 22.19 0.62
N VAL A 42 -13.32 21.26 1.42
CA VAL A 42 -13.86 19.91 1.51
C VAL A 42 -14.78 19.81 2.73
N ASP A 43 -15.88 19.09 2.54
CA ASP A 43 -16.79 18.74 3.62
C ASP A 43 -16.11 17.77 4.62
N PRO A 44 -16.31 17.90 5.95
CA PRO A 44 -15.65 17.06 6.95
C PRO A 44 -15.97 15.57 6.81
N ASP A 45 -17.23 15.22 6.49
CA ASP A 45 -17.66 13.83 6.26
C ASP A 45 -17.05 13.26 4.98
N ARG A 46 -16.82 14.11 3.98
CA ARG A 46 -16.09 13.74 2.77
C ARG A 46 -14.59 13.58 3.05
N PHE A 47 -14.00 14.45 3.86
CA PHE A 47 -12.61 14.36 4.29
C PHE A 47 -12.33 13.03 4.99
N ASP A 48 -13.14 12.67 5.98
CA ASP A 48 -12.93 11.48 6.79
C ASP A 48 -12.97 10.20 5.94
N ARG A 49 -13.98 10.08 5.07
CA ARG A 49 -14.11 8.95 4.14
C ARG A 49 -12.95 8.84 3.16
N LEU A 50 -12.52 9.94 2.57
CA LEU A 50 -11.42 9.94 1.61
C LEU A 50 -10.08 9.68 2.30
N SER A 51 -9.84 10.29 3.46
CA SER A 51 -8.65 10.07 4.28
C SER A 51 -8.52 8.60 4.67
N ALA A 52 -9.59 8.00 5.19
CA ALA A 52 -9.63 6.58 5.54
C ALA A 52 -9.35 5.66 4.33
N SER A 53 -9.91 5.98 3.15
CA SER A 53 -9.66 5.24 1.92
C SER A 53 -8.18 5.31 1.49
N ILE A 54 -7.56 6.50 1.55
CA ILE A 54 -6.15 6.71 1.23
C ILE A 54 -5.26 5.93 2.21
N GLU A 55 -5.54 6.00 3.51
CA GLU A 55 -4.77 5.29 4.52
C GLU A 55 -4.87 3.77 4.36
N HIS A 56 -6.04 3.25 4.03
CA HIS A 56 -6.24 1.84 3.73
C HIS A 56 -5.45 1.40 2.48
N ALA A 57 -5.44 2.22 1.43
CA ALA A 57 -4.65 1.99 0.22
C ALA A 57 -3.14 1.93 0.52
N ILE A 58 -2.62 2.86 1.33
CA ILE A 58 -1.21 2.89 1.77
C ILE A 58 -0.87 1.63 2.58
N ALA A 59 -1.75 1.23 3.51
CA ALA A 59 -1.57 0.03 4.32
C ALA A 59 -1.47 -1.21 3.44
N ARG A 60 -2.33 -1.35 2.43
CA ARG A 60 -2.31 -2.47 1.47
C ARG A 60 -0.99 -2.53 0.69
N VAL A 61 -0.54 -1.40 0.16
CA VAL A 61 0.73 -1.29 -0.60
C VAL A 61 1.94 -1.59 0.29
N THR A 62 1.85 -1.28 1.59
CA THR A 62 2.90 -1.57 2.57
C THR A 62 2.90 -3.04 3.00
N GLN A 63 1.73 -3.64 3.25
CA GLN A 63 1.58 -5.03 3.67
C GLN A 63 2.00 -6.03 2.59
N GLN A 64 1.93 -5.69 1.30
CA GLN A 64 2.48 -6.52 0.21
C GLN A 64 3.97 -6.89 0.42
N VAL A 65 4.72 -6.11 1.20
CA VAL A 65 6.14 -6.39 1.53
C VAL A 65 6.27 -7.48 2.61
N SER A 66 5.38 -7.48 3.59
CA SER A 66 5.44 -8.40 4.74
C SER A 66 5.17 -9.84 4.32
N ASP A 67 4.27 -10.08 3.37
CA ASP A 67 3.98 -11.43 2.86
C ASP A 67 5.16 -12.01 2.06
N ARG A 68 5.80 -11.18 1.22
CA ARG A 68 6.98 -11.60 0.45
C ARG A 68 8.19 -11.90 1.33
N ARG A 69 8.39 -11.18 2.44
CA ARG A 69 9.45 -11.48 3.41
C ARG A 69 9.13 -12.71 4.25
N ARG A 70 7.88 -12.93 4.67
CA ARG A 70 7.49 -14.12 5.47
C ARG A 70 7.63 -15.44 4.72
N ARG A 71 7.43 -15.48 3.40
CA ARG A 71 7.64 -16.72 2.61
C ARG A 71 9.10 -17.16 2.53
N ARG A 72 10.08 -16.28 2.73
CA ARG A 72 11.51 -16.65 2.64
C ARG A 72 12.06 -17.35 3.88
N TYR A 73 11.34 -17.32 5.01
CA TYR A 73 11.82 -17.93 6.27
C TYR A 73 11.09 -19.24 6.63
N ARG A 74 10.26 -19.80 5.73
CA ARG A 74 9.52 -21.05 5.97
C ARG A 74 10.01 -22.22 5.11
N THR A 75 11.27 -22.21 4.72
CA THR A 75 11.90 -23.32 3.96
C THR A 75 13.23 -23.80 4.55
N GLU A 76 13.67 -23.28 5.69
CA GLU A 76 14.92 -23.70 6.36
C GLU A 76 14.66 -24.66 7.53
N GLY A 77 13.71 -25.60 7.36
CA GLY A 77 13.27 -26.50 8.42
C GLY A 77 13.13 -27.96 8.03
N THR A 78 13.64 -28.40 6.88
CA THR A 78 13.70 -29.83 6.54
C THR A 78 15.14 -30.31 6.66
N VAL A 79 15.48 -30.76 7.86
CA VAL A 79 16.69 -31.55 8.13
C VAL A 79 16.60 -32.85 7.33
N PRO A 80 17.61 -33.25 6.53
CA PRO A 80 17.62 -34.55 5.89
C PRO A 80 17.93 -35.63 6.93
N GLU A 81 16.90 -36.19 7.56
CA GLU A 81 17.02 -37.42 8.35
C GLU A 81 17.02 -38.62 7.40
N HIS A 82 18.15 -38.91 6.74
CA HIS A 82 18.42 -40.20 6.09
C HIS A 82 19.92 -40.46 5.86
N LEU A 83 20.75 -40.17 6.86
CA LEU A 83 22.09 -40.74 6.98
C LEU A 83 22.17 -41.56 8.27
N SER A 84 21.44 -42.67 8.29
CA SER A 84 21.63 -43.76 9.25
C SER A 84 20.98 -45.01 8.68
N HIS A 85 21.72 -45.76 7.87
CA HIS A 85 21.97 -47.18 8.15
C HIS A 85 23.06 -47.72 7.23
N ILE A 86 24.01 -48.37 7.90
CA ILE A 86 25.05 -49.28 7.42
C ILE A 86 24.37 -50.55 6.92
#